data_AF-A0A8R7VCW0-F1
#
_entry.id   AF-A0A8R7VCW0-F1
#
_cell.length_a   1.000
_cell.length_b   1.000
_cell.length_c   1.000
_cell.angle_alpha   90.00
_cell.angle_beta   90.00
_cell.angle_gamma   90.00
#
_symmetry.space_group_name_H-M   'P 1'
#
loop_
_entity.id
_entity.type
_entity.pdbx_description
1 polymer ?
#
loop_
_entity_poly.entity_id
_entity_poly.type
_entity_poly.pdbx_seq_one_letter_code
_entity_poly.pdbx_strand_id
1 'polypeptide(L)'
;MVKKYYPTDFSQDIYGSQQQLKHFVSDASKDDDLKNISTLIDLCRCLVETGRHAVYNLIDRLLRLLITHPISIASVERAFSSMKIIKTRLRNKMEDENLANNLLIHIEGGILKNYSHEDVTADFISKMDRRVD
;
A
#
# COMPACT_ATOMS: atom_id res chain seq x y z
N MET A 1 7.25 -21.82 1.75
CA MET A 1 6.46 -20.65 1.32
C MET A 1 7.29 -19.68 0.49
N VAL A 2 8.38 -19.11 1.01
CA VAL A 2 9.24 -18.16 0.26
C VAL A 2 9.71 -18.69 -1.10
N LYS A 3 10.30 -19.89 -1.15
CA LYS A 3 10.73 -20.54 -2.42
C LYS A 3 9.60 -20.79 -3.44
N LYS A 4 8.36 -20.89 -2.99
CA LYS A 4 7.19 -21.19 -3.85
C LYS A 4 6.56 -19.92 -4.43
N TYR A 5 6.48 -18.85 -3.63
CA TYR A 5 5.76 -17.63 -4.00
C TYR A 5 6.69 -16.47 -4.41
N TYR A 6 7.94 -16.48 -3.96
CA TYR A 6 8.90 -15.41 -4.17
C TYR A 6 10.27 -15.94 -4.65
N PRO A 7 10.33 -16.72 -5.75
CA PRO A 7 11.57 -17.32 -6.22
C PRO A 7 12.58 -16.27 -6.73
N THR A 8 12.10 -15.16 -7.29
CA THR A 8 12.94 -14.08 -7.83
C THR A 8 13.46 -13.15 -6.74
N ASP A 9 12.68 -12.92 -5.67
CA ASP A 9 13.06 -12.01 -4.60
C ASP A 9 14.11 -12.59 -3.64
N PHE A 10 14.20 -13.92 -3.54
CA PHE A 10 15.08 -14.60 -2.59
C PHE A 10 16.03 -15.61 -3.25
N SER A 11 16.24 -15.52 -4.58
CA SER A 11 16.91 -16.55 -5.40
C SER A 11 18.29 -17.02 -4.90
N GLN A 12 19.10 -16.14 -4.29
CA GLN A 12 20.41 -16.48 -3.72
C GLN A 12 20.40 -16.67 -2.19
N ASP A 13 19.38 -16.18 -1.48
CA ASP A 13 19.39 -16.01 -0.02
C ASP A 13 18.41 -16.94 0.73
N ILE A 14 17.90 -17.98 0.07
CA ILE A 14 16.93 -18.91 0.69
C ILE A 14 17.54 -19.60 1.92
N TYR A 15 18.81 -19.99 1.87
CA TYR A 15 19.47 -20.64 3.01
C TYR A 15 19.79 -19.64 4.14
N GLY A 16 20.22 -18.42 3.81
CA GLY A 16 20.44 -17.33 4.77
C GLY A 16 19.15 -16.92 5.48
N SER A 17 18.04 -16.85 4.76
CA SER A 17 16.73 -16.49 5.33
C SER A 17 16.23 -17.51 6.35
N GLN A 18 16.47 -18.81 6.15
CA GLN A 18 16.12 -19.83 7.15
C GLN A 18 16.94 -19.72 8.42
N GLN A 19 18.23 -19.39 8.32
CA GLN A 19 19.09 -19.19 9.48
C GLN A 19 18.73 -17.91 10.23
N GLN A 20 18.59 -16.78 9.51
CA GLN A 20 18.14 -15.52 10.10
C GLN A 20 16.77 -15.65 10.76
N LEU A 21 15.84 -16.43 10.19
CA LEU A 21 14.54 -16.67 10.83
C LEU A 21 14.67 -17.42 12.16
N LYS A 22 15.53 -18.44 12.23
CA LYS A 22 15.77 -19.17 13.49
C LYS A 22 16.37 -18.27 14.57
N HIS A 23 17.34 -17.44 14.19
CA HIS A 23 17.93 -16.44 15.10
C HIS A 23 16.88 -15.42 15.55
N PHE A 24 16.15 -14.85 14.60
CA PHE A 24 15.07 -13.92 14.88
C PHE A 24 14.02 -14.48 15.84
N VAL A 25 13.56 -15.71 15.64
CA VAL A 25 12.58 -16.35 16.55
C VAL A 25 13.16 -16.57 17.95
N SER A 26 14.42 -17.00 18.04
CA SER A 26 15.11 -17.17 19.33
C SER A 26 15.24 -15.84 20.07
N ASP A 27 15.57 -14.77 19.36
CA ASP A 27 15.75 -13.43 19.93
C ASP A 27 14.40 -12.80 20.29
N ALA A 28 13.39 -12.91 19.42
CA ALA A 28 12.02 -12.49 19.67
C ALA A 28 11.37 -13.22 20.86
N SER A 29 11.73 -14.48 21.09
CA SER A 29 11.20 -15.25 22.23
C SER A 29 11.75 -14.77 23.58
N LYS A 30 12.87 -14.04 23.59
CA LYS A 30 13.50 -13.49 24.79
C LYS A 30 13.11 -12.04 25.04
N ASP A 31 12.53 -11.39 24.04
CA ASP A 31 12.21 -9.97 24.05
C ASP A 31 10.72 -9.76 24.36
N ASP A 32 10.43 -9.13 25.49
CA ASP A 32 9.05 -8.92 25.95
C ASP A 32 8.27 -7.93 25.07
N ASP A 33 8.95 -7.04 24.34
CA ASP A 33 8.30 -6.12 23.40
C ASP A 33 7.83 -6.88 22.15
N LEU A 34 8.61 -7.85 21.67
CA LEU A 34 8.26 -8.70 20.54
C LEU A 34 7.18 -9.76 20.87
N LYS A 35 7.05 -10.16 22.14
CA LYS A 35 5.99 -11.11 22.58
C LYS A 35 4.59 -10.51 22.54
N ASN A 36 4.47 -9.20 22.73
CA ASN A 36 3.18 -8.51 22.83
C ASN A 36 2.64 -8.01 21.48
N ILE A 37 3.27 -8.41 20.36
CA ILE A 37 2.90 -7.95 19.03
C ILE A 37 1.76 -8.81 18.46
N SER A 38 0.65 -8.16 18.11
CA SER A 38 -0.56 -8.83 17.59
C SER A 38 -0.71 -8.75 16.07
N THR A 39 -0.04 -7.79 15.41
CA THR A 39 -0.14 -7.59 13.94
C THR A 39 1.21 -7.56 13.24
N LEU A 40 1.23 -7.91 11.95
CA LEU A 40 2.43 -7.81 11.11
C LEU A 40 2.92 -6.36 10.95
N ILE A 41 2.02 -5.39 11.01
CA ILE A 41 2.34 -3.96 10.92
C ILE A 41 3.10 -3.52 12.18
N ASP A 42 2.62 -3.94 13.35
CA ASP A 42 3.28 -3.67 14.63
C ASP A 42 4.65 -4.34 14.70
N LEU A 43 4.78 -5.55 14.14
CA LEU A 43 6.06 -6.23 13.99
C LEU A 43 7.06 -5.42 13.14
N CYS A 44 6.62 -4.93 11.97
CA CYS A 44 7.47 -4.11 11.12
C CYS A 44 7.90 -2.82 11.81
N ARG A 45 6.98 -2.17 12.51
CA ARG A 45 7.24 -0.94 13.25
C ARG A 45 8.30 -1.16 14.33
N CYS A 46 8.12 -2.19 15.15
CA CYS A 46 9.07 -2.59 16.18
C CYS A 46 10.47 -2.87 15.60
N LEU A 47 10.57 -3.58 14.47
CA LEU A 47 11.85 -3.86 13.80
C LEU A 47 12.56 -2.60 13.30
N VAL A 48 11.80 -1.60 12.86
CA VAL A 48 12.34 -0.31 12.43
C VAL A 48 12.81 0.51 13.63
N GLU A 49 11.97 0.66 14.66
CA GLU A 49 12.26 1.42 15.87
C GLU A 49 13.47 0.87 16.64
N THR A 50 13.61 -0.45 16.71
CA THR A 50 14.74 -1.12 17.37
C THR A 50 15.99 -1.20 16.50
N GLY A 51 15.97 -0.71 15.26
CA GLY A 51 17.10 -0.81 14.31
C GLY A 51 17.38 -2.23 13.80
N ARG A 52 16.60 -3.23 14.23
CA ARG A 52 16.79 -4.65 13.91
C ARG A 52 16.48 -5.00 12.46
N HIS A 53 15.75 -4.15 11.73
CA HIS A 53 15.51 -4.29 10.29
C HIS A 53 16.81 -4.41 9.47
N ALA A 54 17.92 -3.80 9.90
CA ALA A 54 19.21 -3.92 9.22
C ALA A 54 19.89 -5.29 9.48
N VAL A 55 19.72 -5.82 10.69
CA VAL A 55 20.29 -7.12 11.12
C VAL A 55 19.51 -8.30 10.53
N TYR A 56 18.18 -8.17 10.47
CA TYR A 56 17.27 -9.16 9.90
C TYR A 56 16.65 -8.65 8.59
N ASN A 57 17.49 -8.14 7.69
CA ASN A 57 17.09 -7.57 6.40
C ASN A 57 16.18 -8.49 5.56
N LEU A 58 16.42 -9.80 5.55
CA LEU A 58 15.58 -10.75 4.81
C LEU A 58 14.18 -10.92 5.45
N ILE A 59 14.09 -10.80 6.78
CA ILE A 59 12.83 -10.88 7.51
C ILE A 59 12.03 -9.59 7.30
N ASP A 60 12.69 -8.43 7.40
CA ASP A 60 12.08 -7.13 7.09
C ASP A 60 11.54 -7.10 5.65
N ARG A 61 12.33 -7.56 4.67
CA ARG A 61 11.88 -7.66 3.27
C ARG A 61 10.68 -8.58 3.11
N LEU A 62 10.69 -9.75 3.75
CA LEU A 62 9.58 -10.70 3.68
C LEU A 62 8.30 -10.12 4.30
N LEU A 63 8.40 -9.46 5.45
CA LEU A 63 7.27 -8.83 6.11
C LEU A 63 6.68 -7.70 5.26
N ARG A 64 7.53 -6.86 4.64
CA ARG A 64 7.07 -5.84 3.68
C ARG A 64 6.32 -6.45 2.52
N LEU A 65 6.84 -7.51 1.89
CA LEU A 65 6.14 -8.21 0.81
C LEU A 65 4.79 -8.78 1.27
N LEU A 66 4.74 -9.40 2.44
CA LEU A 66 3.53 -9.96 3.02
C LEU A 66 2.48 -8.90 3.37
N ILE A 67 2.88 -7.69 3.75
CA ILE A 67 1.95 -6.58 4.04
C ILE A 67 1.52 -5.91 2.73
N THR A 68 2.44 -5.66 1.80
CA THR A 68 2.13 -5.02 0.53
C THR A 68 1.22 -5.88 -0.34
N HIS A 69 1.39 -7.20 -0.39
CA HIS A 69 0.60 -8.06 -1.27
C HIS A 69 -0.92 -8.01 -1.02
N PRO A 70 -1.44 -8.23 0.20
CA PRO A 70 -2.87 -8.10 0.49
C PRO A 70 -3.35 -6.65 0.36
N ILE A 71 -2.52 -5.65 0.70
CA ILE A 71 -2.89 -4.23 0.53
C ILE A 71 -3.06 -3.90 -0.96
N SER A 72 -2.15 -4.36 -1.82
CA SER A 72 -2.23 -4.18 -3.26
C SER A 72 -3.46 -4.87 -3.84
N ILE A 73 -3.72 -6.13 -3.46
CA ILE A 73 -4.92 -6.86 -3.90
C ILE A 73 -6.19 -6.12 -3.47
N ALA A 74 -6.30 -5.76 -2.19
CA ALA A 74 -7.46 -5.05 -1.67
C ALA A 74 -7.64 -3.67 -2.32
N SER A 75 -6.55 -2.94 -2.58
CA SER A 75 -6.62 -1.64 -3.25
C SER A 75 -7.11 -1.76 -4.69
N VAL A 76 -6.63 -2.78 -5.42
CA VAL A 76 -7.07 -3.08 -6.78
C VAL A 76 -8.54 -3.49 -6.79
N GLU A 77 -8.97 -4.38 -5.88
CA GLU A 77 -10.37 -4.80 -5.76
C GLU A 77 -11.30 -3.63 -5.43
N ARG A 78 -10.90 -2.74 -4.51
CA ARG A 78 -11.64 -1.51 -4.22
C ARG A 78 -11.74 -0.61 -5.44
N ALA A 79 -10.64 -0.39 -6.17
CA ALA A 79 -10.65 0.41 -7.39
C ALA A 79 -11.60 -0.16 -8.46
N PHE A 80 -11.60 -1.48 -8.66
CA PHE A 80 -12.54 -2.15 -9.55
C PHE A 80 -14.00 -2.03 -9.08
N SER A 81 -14.24 -2.12 -7.77
CA SER A 81 -15.58 -1.90 -7.19
C SER A 81 -16.07 -0.47 -7.43
N SER A 82 -15.23 0.54 -7.19
CA SER A 82 -15.52 1.94 -7.49
C SER A 82 -15.80 2.18 -8.97
N MET A 83 -14.99 1.60 -9.86
CA MET A 83 -15.21 1.65 -11.31
C MET A 83 -16.57 1.06 -11.68
N LYS A 84 -16.96 -0.08 -11.09
CA LYS A 84 -18.26 -0.71 -11.30
C LYS A 84 -19.41 0.19 -10.84
N ILE A 85 -19.28 0.85 -9.68
CA ILE A 85 -20.28 1.80 -9.17
C ILE A 85 -20.42 2.99 -10.12
N ILE A 86 -19.32 3.60 -10.56
CA ILE A 86 -19.33 4.76 -11.47
C ILE A 86 -19.99 4.38 -12.80
N LYS A 87 -19.56 3.26 -13.42
CA LYS A 87 -20.14 2.77 -14.68
C LYS A 87 -21.64 2.47 -14.56
N THR A 88 -22.05 1.82 -13.46
CA THR A 88 -23.46 1.43 -13.26
C THR A 88 -24.36 2.62 -12.97
N ARG A 89 -23.94 3.53 -12.07
CA ARG A 89 -24.74 4.69 -11.67
C ARG A 89 -24.97 5.67 -12.82
N LEU A 90 -23.93 5.94 -13.61
CA LEU A 90 -24.03 6.84 -14.75
C LEU A 90 -24.64 6.17 -15.99
N ARG A 91 -24.79 4.83 -15.98
CA ARG A 91 -25.31 4.00 -17.08
C ARG A 91 -24.75 4.40 -18.45
N ASN A 92 -23.48 4.79 -18.48
CA ASN A 92 -22.90 5.51 -19.60
C ASN A 92 -21.83 4.69 -20.33
N LYS A 93 -21.79 4.85 -21.66
CA LYS A 93 -20.63 4.52 -22.48
C LYS A 93 -19.64 5.68 -22.36
N MET A 94 -19.05 5.83 -21.18
CA MET A 94 -18.10 6.90 -20.88
C MET A 94 -16.73 6.53 -21.49
N GLU A 95 -16.06 7.48 -22.13
CA GLU A 95 -14.70 7.32 -22.63
C GLU A 95 -13.71 7.05 -21.49
N ASP A 96 -12.61 6.36 -21.80
CA ASP A 96 -11.65 5.87 -20.81
C ASP A 96 -11.00 7.02 -20.02
N GLU A 97 -10.75 8.16 -20.65
CA GLU A 97 -10.20 9.36 -19.99
C GLU A 97 -11.16 9.91 -18.92
N ASN A 98 -12.44 10.05 -19.26
CA ASN A 98 -13.46 10.53 -18.31
C ASN A 98 -13.66 9.52 -17.17
N LEU A 99 -13.54 8.22 -17.44
CA LEU A 99 -13.60 7.21 -16.41
C LEU A 99 -12.40 7.26 -15.46
N ALA A 100 -11.19 7.42 -16.00
CA ALA A 100 -9.98 7.54 -15.21
C ALA A 100 -10.05 8.75 -14.28
N ASN A 101 -10.48 9.91 -14.79
CA ASN A 101 -10.63 11.13 -14.00
C ASN A 101 -11.66 10.97 -12.87
N ASN A 102 -12.82 10.36 -13.14
CA ASN A 102 -13.83 10.12 -12.11
C ASN A 102 -13.38 9.09 -11.07
N LEU A 103 -12.66 8.04 -11.49
CA LEU A 103 -12.11 7.04 -10.58
C LEU A 103 -11.05 7.64 -9.66
N LEU A 104 -10.18 8.51 -10.20
CA LEU A 104 -9.19 9.26 -9.42
C LEU A 104 -9.85 10.09 -8.34
N ILE A 105 -10.88 10.89 -8.68
CA ILE A 105 -11.64 11.67 -7.70
C ILE A 105 -12.27 10.77 -6.63
N HIS A 106 -12.80 9.61 -7.02
CA HIS A 106 -13.46 8.70 -6.09
C HIS A 106 -12.48 8.01 -5.13
N ILE A 107 -11.29 7.63 -5.61
CA ILE A 107 -10.24 7.02 -4.78
C ILE A 107 -9.64 8.08 -3.84
N GLU A 108 -9.34 9.27 -4.36
CA GLU A 108 -8.73 10.38 -3.62
C GLU A 108 -9.74 11.24 -2.86
N GLY A 109 -11.02 10.85 -2.86
CA GLY A 109 -12.10 11.60 -2.20
C GLY A 109 -11.85 11.84 -0.72
N GLY A 110 -11.04 11.00 -0.06
CA GLY A 110 -10.59 11.22 1.32
C GLY A 110 -9.68 12.46 1.49
N ILE A 111 -8.81 12.73 0.52
CA ILE A 111 -7.96 13.93 0.50
C ILE A 111 -8.79 15.15 0.11
N LEU A 112 -9.73 14.96 -0.84
CA LEU A 112 -10.61 16.01 -1.33
C LEU A 112 -11.61 16.51 -0.26
N LYS A 113 -11.88 15.75 0.81
CA LYS A 113 -12.71 16.22 1.94
C LYS A 113 -12.16 17.47 2.62
N ASN A 114 -10.85 17.70 2.54
CA ASN A 114 -10.22 18.88 3.11
C ASN A 114 -10.29 20.11 2.18
N TYR A 115 -10.82 19.94 0.96
CA TYR A 115 -11.03 21.01 0.00
C TYR A 115 -12.53 21.26 -0.14
N SER A 116 -12.97 22.51 0.00
CA SER A 116 -14.34 22.84 -0.29
C SER A 116 -14.58 22.87 -1.79
N HIS A 117 -15.83 22.68 -2.21
CA HIS A 117 -16.23 22.86 -3.60
C HIS A 117 -15.92 24.28 -4.11
N GLU A 118 -15.98 25.26 -3.21
CA GLU A 118 -15.66 26.67 -3.48
C GLU A 118 -14.18 26.85 -3.78
N ASP A 119 -13.29 26.19 -3.03
CA ASP A 119 -11.84 26.21 -3.26
C ASP A 119 -11.48 25.61 -4.63
N VAL A 120 -12.09 24.47 -4.97
CA VAL A 120 -11.87 23.80 -6.27
C VAL A 120 -12.38 24.68 -7.42
N THR A 121 -13.52 25.33 -7.23
CA THR A 121 -14.10 26.22 -8.24
C THR A 121 -13.24 27.47 -8.42
N ALA A 122 -12.76 28.08 -7.34
CA ALA A 122 -11.87 29.24 -7.38
C ALA A 122 -10.53 28.91 -8.06
N ASP A 123 -9.90 27.77 -7.73
CA ASP A 123 -8.67 27.30 -8.38
C ASP A 123 -8.89 27.04 -9.88
N PHE A 124 -9.99 26.39 -10.26
CA PHE A 124 -10.34 26.16 -11.66
C PHE A 124 -10.52 27.47 -12.44
N ILE A 125 -11.25 28.44 -11.88
CA ILE A 125 -11.45 29.76 -12.50
C ILE A 125 -10.11 30.47 -12.67
N SER A 126 -9.25 30.45 -11.64
CA SER A 126 -7.92 31.08 -11.70
C SER A 126 -7.00 30.49 -12.78
N LYS A 127 -7.18 29.21 -13.10
CA LYS A 127 -6.43 28.50 -14.16
C LYS A 127 -7.03 28.71 -15.55
N MET A 128 -8.34 28.98 -15.64
CA MET A 128 -9.00 29.32 -16.90
C MET A 128 -8.66 30.73 -17.39
N ASP A 129 -8.34 31.67 -16.51
CA ASP A 129 -8.01 33.07 -16.85
C ASP A 129 -6.67 33.23 -17.60
N ARG A 130 -6.12 32.13 -18.14
CA ARG A 130 -4.94 32.10 -19.01
C ARG A 130 -5.22 31.46 -20.38
N ARG A 131 -6.33 31.85 -21.01
CA ARG A 131 -6.44 31.82 -22.49
C ARG A 131 -6.61 33.25 -23.00
N VAL A 132 -5.50 33.96 -23.02
CA VAL A 132 -5.26 35.05 -23.97
C VAL A 132 -4.40 34.43 -25.06
N ASP A 133 -5.03 34.01 -26.15
CA ASP A 133 -4.49 33.86 -27.51
C ASP A 133 -5.69 33.68 -28.47
#